data_AF-A0A843RRQ9-F1
#
_entry.id   AF-A0A843RRQ9-F1
#
_cell.length_a   1.000
_cell.length_b   1.000
_cell.length_c   1.000
_cell.angle_alpha   90.00
_cell.angle_beta   90.00
_cell.angle_gamma   90.00
#
_symmetry.space_group_name_H-M   'P 1'
#
loop_
_entity.id
_entity.type
_entity.pdbx_description
1 polymer ?
#
loop_
_entity_poly.entity_id
_entity_poly.type
_entity_poly.pdbx_seq_one_letter_code
_entity_poly.pdbx_strand_id
1 'polypeptide(L)'
;MSRKFLFVSSIALGLAMIAPGCSSSPKQESTGEYIDSSAITTKVKADLLAEPGLSSMQISVETYKDVVQLSGFVDSDDVKRRAGSVAL
;
A
#
# COMPACT_ATOMS: atom_id res chain seq x y z
N MET A 1 6.90 25.28 -54.36
CA MET A 1 8.10 24.51 -54.76
C MET A 1 8.51 23.66 -53.56
N SER A 2 8.42 22.32 -53.53
CA SER A 2 8.44 21.29 -54.61
C SER A 2 9.83 21.18 -55.25
N ARG A 3 10.48 20.02 -55.56
CA ARG A 3 10.35 18.54 -55.38
C ARG A 3 11.81 17.97 -55.47
N LYS A 4 12.25 16.78 -55.05
CA LYS A 4 11.66 15.45 -54.68
C LYS A 4 12.07 15.09 -53.22
N PHE A 5 11.86 13.93 -52.58
CA PHE A 5 11.45 12.54 -52.92
C PHE A 5 12.52 11.57 -53.49
N LEU A 6 13.29 10.91 -52.61
CA LEU A 6 14.03 9.63 -52.78
C LEU A 6 13.97 8.92 -51.39
N PHE A 7 13.37 7.76 -51.15
CA PHE A 7 13.38 6.46 -51.84
C PHE A 7 14.74 5.72 -51.76
N VAL A 8 15.04 5.21 -50.56
CA VAL A 8 15.90 4.02 -50.36
C VAL A 8 15.04 2.98 -49.65
N SER A 9 15.03 1.76 -50.18
CA SER A 9 14.17 0.66 -49.72
C SER A 9 15.00 -0.43 -49.03
N SER A 10 14.30 -1.25 -48.25
CA SER A 10 14.64 -2.65 -47.94
C SER A 10 15.65 -2.95 -46.81
N ILE A 11 15.17 -3.80 -45.89
CA ILE A 11 15.92 -4.83 -45.12
C ILE A 11 16.90 -4.32 -44.05
N ALA A 12 16.41 -4.35 -42.79
CA ALA A 12 17.16 -4.84 -41.64
C ALA A 12 16.19 -5.53 -40.67
N LEU A 13 16.42 -6.81 -40.36
CA LEU A 13 15.56 -7.63 -39.51
C LEU A 13 15.84 -7.32 -38.01
N GLY A 14 15.26 -6.24 -37.50
CA GLY A 14 15.46 -5.78 -36.12
C GLY A 14 14.60 -6.54 -35.11
N LEU A 15 15.23 -7.32 -34.24
CA LEU A 15 14.61 -8.12 -33.17
C LEU A 15 13.64 -7.28 -32.30
N ALA A 16 12.34 -7.56 -32.41
CA ALA A 16 11.33 -6.97 -31.53
C ALA A 16 11.51 -7.51 -30.11
N MET A 17 11.88 -6.63 -29.17
CA MET A 17 12.05 -6.98 -27.76
C MET A 17 10.71 -7.37 -27.13
N ILE A 18 10.49 -8.68 -26.96
CA ILE A 18 9.44 -9.20 -26.07
C ILE A 18 9.92 -8.96 -24.63
N ALA A 19 9.65 -7.76 -24.11
CA ALA A 19 9.87 -7.46 -22.71
C ALA A 19 8.97 -8.38 -21.85
N PRO A 20 9.52 -9.12 -20.88
CA PRO A 20 8.70 -9.83 -19.90
C PRO A 20 8.02 -8.78 -19.01
N GLY A 21 6.79 -8.42 -19.37
CA GLY A 21 5.98 -7.48 -18.60
C GLY A 21 5.81 -8.02 -17.17
N CYS A 22 6.28 -7.26 -16.18
CA CYS A 22 6.05 -7.59 -14.78
C CYS A 22 4.55 -7.51 -14.49
N SER A 23 3.87 -8.65 -14.56
CA SER A 23 2.53 -8.83 -14.02
C SER A 23 2.63 -8.75 -12.50
N SER A 24 2.64 -7.52 -11.97
CA SER A 24 2.48 -7.22 -10.55
C SER A 24 1.06 -7.58 -10.12
N SER A 25 0.79 -8.88 -10.04
CA SER A 25 -0.49 -9.43 -9.60
C SER A 25 -0.84 -8.82 -8.25
N PRO A 26 -2.07 -8.31 -8.06
CA PRO A 26 -2.54 -7.88 -6.75
C PRO A 26 -2.43 -9.07 -5.78
N LYS A 27 -1.37 -9.09 -4.95
CA LYS A 27 -1.09 -10.20 -4.04
C LYS A 27 -2.17 -10.20 -2.96
N GLN A 28 -3.25 -10.92 -3.23
CA GLN A 28 -4.29 -11.27 -2.27
C GLN A 28 -3.63 -11.95 -1.06
N GLU A 29 -4.11 -11.64 0.14
CA GLU A 29 -3.64 -12.30 1.36
C GLU A 29 -4.12 -13.74 1.38
N SER A 30 -3.30 -14.65 1.93
CA SER A 30 -3.78 -15.99 2.24
C SER A 30 -4.74 -15.96 3.43
N THR A 31 -5.52 -17.01 3.63
CA THR A 31 -6.34 -17.17 4.84
C THR A 31 -5.50 -17.19 6.12
N GLY A 32 -4.20 -17.53 6.04
CA GLY A 32 -3.26 -17.40 7.15
C GLY A 32 -2.98 -15.94 7.48
N GLU A 33 -2.36 -15.20 6.56
CA GLU A 33 -2.05 -13.76 6.74
C GLU A 33 -3.29 -12.92 7.10
N TYR A 34 -4.48 -13.24 6.60
CA TYR A 34 -5.71 -12.52 6.95
C TYR A 34 -6.15 -12.75 8.41
N ILE A 35 -6.02 -13.98 8.91
CA ILE A 35 -6.34 -14.31 10.32
C ILE A 35 -5.31 -13.69 11.26
N ASP A 36 -4.02 -13.70 10.90
CA ASP A 36 -2.98 -13.06 11.69
C ASP A 36 -3.15 -11.52 11.69
N SER A 37 -3.30 -10.89 10.53
CA SER A 37 -3.61 -9.46 10.40
C SER A 37 -4.88 -9.06 11.16
N SER A 38 -5.88 -9.95 11.26
CA SER A 38 -7.08 -9.73 12.08
C SER A 38 -6.77 -9.79 13.58
N ALA A 39 -5.91 -10.69 14.04
CA ALA A 39 -5.46 -10.77 15.42
C ALA A 39 -4.59 -9.56 15.81
N ILE A 40 -3.65 -9.14 14.95
CA ILE A 40 -2.86 -7.91 15.10
C ILE A 40 -3.76 -6.68 15.16
N THR A 41 -4.72 -6.55 14.23
CA THR A 41 -5.71 -5.44 14.25
C THR A 41 -6.51 -5.42 15.55
N THR A 42 -6.89 -6.60 16.07
CA THR A 42 -7.65 -6.71 17.32
C THR A 42 -6.80 -6.31 18.54
N LYS A 43 -5.53 -6.73 18.58
CA LYS A 43 -4.56 -6.31 19.62
C LYS A 43 -4.40 -4.80 19.62
N VAL A 44 -4.05 -4.19 18.48
CA VAL A 44 -3.83 -2.74 18.39
C VAL A 44 -5.10 -1.95 18.74
N LYS A 45 -6.30 -2.43 18.35
CA LYS A 45 -7.56 -1.81 18.80
C LYS A 45 -7.77 -1.92 20.32
N ALA A 46 -7.43 -3.05 20.94
CA ALA A 46 -7.52 -3.20 22.40
C ALA A 46 -6.52 -2.27 23.13
N ASP A 47 -5.28 -2.19 22.64
CA ASP A 47 -4.24 -1.34 23.24
C ASP A 47 -4.59 0.17 23.10
N LEU A 48 -5.15 0.60 21.96
CA LEU A 48 -5.65 1.97 21.76
C LEU A 48 -6.90 2.30 22.61
N LEU A 49 -7.74 1.31 22.91
CA LEU A 49 -8.88 1.47 23.83
C LEU A 49 -8.46 1.48 25.31
N ALA A 50 -7.28 0.92 25.63
CA ALA A 50 -6.71 0.97 26.97
C ALA A 50 -5.97 2.28 27.26
N GLU A 51 -5.38 2.93 26.24
CA GLU A 51 -4.60 4.16 26.40
C GLU A 51 -5.49 5.39 26.75
N PRO A 52 -5.27 6.06 27.89
CA PRO A 52 -6.10 7.19 28.33
C PRO A 52 -6.11 8.36 27.35
N GLY A 53 -7.29 8.66 26.81
CA GLY A 53 -7.51 9.73 25.83
C GLY A 53 -7.45 9.29 24.37
N LEU A 54 -7.03 8.05 24.06
CA LEU A 54 -7.18 7.48 22.72
C LEU A 54 -8.52 6.77 22.54
N SER A 55 -9.04 6.12 23.59
CA SER A 55 -10.31 5.38 23.55
C SER A 55 -11.54 6.18 23.09
N SER A 56 -11.50 7.51 23.18
CA SER A 56 -12.60 8.41 22.76
C SER A 56 -12.45 8.95 21.33
N MET A 57 -11.32 8.68 20.67
CA MET A 57 -10.98 9.23 19.37
C MET A 57 -11.51 8.34 18.24
N GLN A 58 -11.92 8.94 17.13
CA GLN A 58 -12.34 8.18 15.93
C GLN A 58 -11.11 7.71 15.16
N ILE A 59 -10.46 6.65 15.65
CA ILE A 59 -9.27 6.02 15.05
C ILE A 59 -9.66 4.65 14.49
N SER A 60 -9.63 4.53 13.17
CA SER A 60 -9.69 3.26 12.44
C SER A 60 -8.31 2.62 12.36
N VAL A 61 -8.24 1.35 12.77
CA VAL A 61 -7.07 0.48 12.58
C VAL A 61 -7.42 -0.58 11.53
N GLU A 62 -6.55 -0.71 10.54
CA GLU A 62 -6.57 -1.77 9.52
C GLU A 62 -5.15 -2.35 9.41
N THR A 63 -5.01 -3.66 9.35
CA THR A 63 -3.71 -4.32 9.10
C THR A 63 -3.78 -5.06 7.78
N TYR A 64 -2.71 -4.97 6.98
CA TYR A 64 -2.59 -5.64 5.70
C TYR A 64 -1.14 -6.07 5.47
N LYS A 65 -0.90 -7.38 5.32
CA LYS A 65 0.43 -7.99 5.20
C LYS A 65 1.40 -7.48 6.27
N ASP A 66 1.01 -7.68 7.53
CA ASP A 66 1.79 -7.35 8.72
C ASP A 66 2.03 -5.83 8.93
N VAL A 67 1.55 -4.97 8.01
CA VAL A 67 1.62 -3.50 8.12
C VAL A 67 0.33 -2.96 8.74
N VAL A 68 0.44 -2.41 9.94
CA VAL A 68 -0.65 -1.69 10.62
C VAL A 68 -0.78 -0.28 10.05
N GLN A 69 -2.00 0.10 9.67
CA GLN A 69 -2.37 1.44 9.24
C GLN A 69 -3.36 2.05 10.24
N LEU A 70 -3.03 3.25 10.70
CA LEU A 70 -3.89 4.09 11.55
C LEU A 70 -4.44 5.24 10.71
N SER A 71 -5.76 5.44 10.76
CA SER A 71 -6.45 6.57 10.11
C SER A 71 -7.53 7.13 11.04
N GLY A 72 -7.84 8.42 10.96
CA GLY A 72 -8.80 9.03 11.86
C GLY A 72 -8.56 10.51 12.14
N PHE A 73 -9.29 11.03 13.13
CA PHE A 73 -9.17 12.40 13.62
C PHE A 73 -8.72 12.39 15.09
N VAL A 74 -7.78 13.28 15.42
CA VAL A 74 -7.22 13.43 16.78
C VAL A 74 -7.01 14.90 17.14
N ASP A 75 -7.13 15.22 18.43
CA ASP A 75 -7.15 16.62 18.91
C ASP A 75 -5.78 17.31 18.92
N SER A 76 -4.67 16.57 18.93
CA SER A 76 -3.31 17.15 18.81
C SER A 76 -2.29 16.18 18.20
N ASP A 77 -1.14 16.73 17.79
CA ASP A 77 -0.02 15.91 17.31
C ASP A 77 0.52 14.95 18.38
N ASP A 78 0.50 15.33 19.65
CA ASP A 78 0.89 14.44 20.77
C ASP A 78 -0.04 13.24 20.94
N VAL A 79 -1.31 13.38 20.54
CA VAL A 79 -2.27 12.28 20.47
C VAL A 79 -1.95 11.38 19.26
N LYS A 80 -1.67 11.98 18.08
CA LYS A 80 -1.22 11.26 16.88
C LYS A 80 0.06 10.44 17.12
N ARG A 81 1.06 11.03 17.78
CA ARG A 81 2.35 10.37 18.11
C ARG A 81 2.15 9.22 19.09
N ARG A 82 1.29 9.39 20.10
CA ARG A 82 0.95 8.31 21.06
C ARG A 82 0.22 7.15 20.41
N ALA A 83 -0.78 7.42 19.55
CA ALA A 83 -1.45 6.37 18.78
C ALA A 83 -0.45 5.56 17.94
N GLY A 84 0.52 6.23 17.32
CA GLY A 84 1.63 5.57 16.61
C GLY A 84 2.49 4.68 17.51
N SER A 85 2.86 5.13 18.73
CA SER A 85 3.67 4.33 19.66
C SER A 85 2.92 3.19 20.37
N VAL A 86 1.59 3.20 20.36
CA VAL A 86 0.75 2.11 20.90
C VAL A 86 0.52 1.00 19.87
N ALA A 87 0.76 1.29 18.58
CA ALA A 87 0.59 0.36 17.46
C ALA A 87 1.91 -0.28 16.96
N LEU A 88 3.01 -0.17 17.73
CA LEU A 88 4.36 -0.68 17.44
C LEU A 88 4.81 -1.72 18.47
#